data_AF-B0E2N3-F1
#
_entry.id   AF-B0E2N3-F1
#
_cell.length_a   1.000
_cell.length_b   1.000
_cell.length_c   1.000
_cell.angle_alpha   90.00
_cell.angle_beta   90.00
_cell.angle_gamma   90.00
#
_symmetry.space_group_name_H-M   'P 1'
#
loop_
_entity.id
_entity.type
_entity.pdbx_description
1 polymer ?
#
loop_
_entity_poly.entity_id
_entity_poly.type
_entity_poly.pdbx_seq_one_letter_code
_entity_poly.pdbx_strand_id
1 'polypeptide(L)'
;MDARYNKTQAMEDLIRYTEARGRCDIGTDCQQLLEVDIDKLEIVAYTRPDTYRLCKFDEKSDSMQEVIVRLQGIFAETHVKKIRGLRQAVQVTGLGEDIFGSIIRTVEKIHQKFELALPVNTLGSFQRGEYEGTVALYAHNRYFTDRRLAPQQEHQPFLPMVDPYGALDKLRSQTFIHSCDNIVEYTSLRKDAKGNDEYFVINPATFGLGDIVEISVGFVCIPIINGYKFMATLRGMVLLDNSVRKKALAVSKGSLLPTLGPALTLKRKMLYIKDQLDETTRHLVTHFDFMEFDPKRVHKTVCDILDDRASNNLDSDWEALKSAADEFLQAVETFEIADDDADIELDSIKTTSDKTKGKSGFSRVERLELLHAQVYPDVYDKACKMTSYAQALHTKLATASQKNKEFGEKMDNALTFLTEVVGMLRDNEENTEAQLGYEMDNPPMDTDSDESEN
;
A
#
# COMPACT_ATOMS: atom_id res chain seq x y z
N MET A 1 7.84 8.09 -20.37
CA MET A 1 9.20 8.22 -19.80
C MET A 1 9.85 9.45 -20.42
N ASP A 2 10.65 10.22 -19.66
CA ASP A 2 11.27 11.44 -20.20
C ASP A 2 12.62 11.15 -20.88
N ALA A 3 13.23 12.17 -21.51
CA ALA A 3 14.52 12.03 -22.20
C ALA A 3 15.70 11.72 -21.25
N ARG A 4 15.52 11.87 -19.93
CA ARG A 4 16.56 11.62 -18.91
C ARG A 4 16.49 10.21 -18.36
N TYR A 5 15.42 9.49 -18.65
CA TYR A 5 15.26 8.09 -18.30
C TYR A 5 16.26 7.24 -19.10
N ASN A 6 17.18 6.57 -18.40
CA ASN A 6 18.17 5.71 -19.03
C ASN A 6 17.51 4.38 -19.45
N LYS A 7 17.03 4.33 -20.71
CA LYS A 7 16.36 3.17 -21.29
C LYS A 7 17.28 1.95 -21.35
N THR A 8 18.56 2.13 -21.69
CA THR A 8 19.55 1.04 -21.77
C THR A 8 19.70 0.35 -20.42
N GLN A 9 19.90 1.13 -19.36
CA GLN A 9 19.99 0.57 -18.00
C GLN A 9 18.70 -0.15 -17.60
N ALA A 10 17.53 0.43 -17.91
CA ALA A 10 16.25 -0.19 -17.59
C ALA A 10 16.03 -1.53 -18.31
N MET A 11 16.49 -1.65 -19.56
CA MET A 11 16.43 -2.89 -20.34
C MET A 11 17.35 -3.96 -19.74
N GLU A 12 18.59 -3.61 -19.40
CA GLU A 12 19.54 -4.51 -18.73
C GLU A 12 19.00 -5.01 -17.38
N ASP A 13 18.46 -4.09 -16.57
CA ASP A 13 17.86 -4.44 -15.28
C ASP A 13 16.61 -5.32 -15.48
N LEU A 14 15.78 -5.04 -16.49
CA LEU A 14 14.60 -5.87 -16.82
C LEU A 14 14.99 -7.31 -17.17
N ILE A 15 16.03 -7.50 -17.99
CA ILE A 15 16.55 -8.84 -18.32
C ILE A 15 16.98 -9.55 -17.04
N ARG A 16 17.78 -8.88 -16.20
CA ARG A 16 18.25 -9.44 -14.93
C ARG A 16 17.09 -9.89 -14.04
N TYR A 17 16.05 -9.06 -13.88
CA TYR A 17 14.88 -9.43 -13.08
C TYR A 17 14.10 -10.59 -13.69
N THR A 18 13.92 -10.60 -15.02
CA THR A 18 13.21 -11.68 -15.72
C THR A 18 13.94 -13.02 -15.55
N GLU A 19 15.26 -13.05 -15.74
CA GLU A 19 16.09 -14.24 -15.58
C GLU A 19 16.22 -14.72 -14.13
N ALA A 20 16.25 -13.79 -13.16
CA ALA A 20 16.23 -14.15 -11.74
C ALA A 20 14.90 -14.81 -11.38
N ARG A 21 13.79 -14.33 -11.97
CA ARG A 21 12.43 -14.80 -11.66
C ARG A 21 12.04 -16.10 -12.34
N GLY A 22 12.56 -16.39 -13.53
CA GLY A 22 12.40 -17.72 -14.16
C GLY A 22 13.15 -18.85 -13.43
N ARG A 23 13.95 -18.53 -12.41
CA ARG A 23 14.63 -19.51 -11.54
C ARG A 23 13.97 -19.66 -10.18
N CYS A 24 12.99 -18.82 -9.86
CA CYS A 24 12.33 -18.80 -8.56
C CYS A 24 10.99 -19.52 -8.64
N ASP A 25 11.01 -20.82 -8.32
CA ASP A 25 9.83 -21.60 -7.91
C ASP A 25 9.34 -21.11 -6.55
N ILE A 26 8.77 -19.90 -6.52
CA ILE A 26 8.04 -19.44 -5.34
C ILE A 26 6.79 -20.29 -5.32
N GLY A 27 6.60 -21.08 -4.26
CA GLY A 27 5.49 -22.01 -4.03
C GLY A 27 4.08 -21.39 -4.01
N THR A 28 3.90 -20.24 -4.64
CA THR A 28 2.64 -19.65 -5.08
C THR A 28 2.16 -20.32 -6.37
N ASP A 29 0.84 -20.56 -6.49
CA ASP A 29 0.19 -21.15 -7.66
C ASP A 29 0.32 -20.34 -8.99
N CYS A 30 1.01 -19.20 -8.94
CA CYS A 30 1.21 -18.25 -10.04
C CYS A 30 2.54 -18.51 -10.79
N GLN A 31 2.44 -19.10 -11.98
CA GLN A 31 3.58 -19.44 -12.85
C GLN A 31 4.09 -18.25 -13.66
N GLN A 32 5.37 -18.24 -14.04
CA GLN A 32 5.90 -17.27 -15.00
C GLN A 32 5.34 -17.55 -16.39
N LEU A 33 4.84 -16.52 -17.08
CA LEU A 33 4.15 -16.70 -18.38
C LEU A 33 5.03 -17.43 -19.42
N LEU A 34 6.34 -17.20 -19.41
CA LEU A 34 7.27 -17.84 -20.36
C LEU A 34 7.46 -19.35 -20.11
N GLU A 35 7.11 -19.85 -18.93
CA GLU A 35 7.24 -21.26 -18.52
C GLU A 35 5.93 -22.03 -18.59
N VAL A 36 4.83 -21.33 -18.86
CA VAL A 36 3.50 -21.94 -18.92
C VAL A 36 3.38 -22.86 -20.13
N ASP A 37 3.03 -24.11 -19.86
CA ASP A 37 2.64 -25.09 -20.87
C ASP A 37 1.19 -24.85 -21.31
N ILE A 38 1.02 -24.03 -22.35
CA ILE A 38 -0.27 -23.58 -22.88
C ILE A 38 -1.16 -24.77 -23.29
N ASP A 39 -0.56 -25.89 -23.71
CA ASP A 39 -1.30 -27.05 -24.22
C ASP A 39 -2.08 -27.75 -23.11
N LYS A 40 -1.57 -27.73 -21.88
CA LYS A 40 -2.22 -28.31 -20.68
C LYS A 40 -3.34 -27.45 -20.10
N LEU A 41 -3.49 -26.22 -20.56
CA LEU A 41 -4.53 -25.32 -20.07
C LEU A 41 -5.85 -25.56 -20.79
N GLU A 42 -6.95 -25.19 -20.15
CA GLU A 42 -8.29 -25.31 -20.70
C GLU A 42 -9.00 -23.96 -20.74
N ILE A 43 -9.94 -23.81 -21.67
CA ILE A 43 -10.79 -22.62 -21.74
C ILE A 43 -12.15 -22.98 -21.17
N VAL A 44 -12.50 -22.41 -20.03
CA VAL A 44 -13.72 -22.74 -19.29
C VAL A 44 -14.69 -21.56 -19.35
N ALA A 45 -15.96 -21.86 -19.67
CA ALA A 45 -17.04 -20.89 -19.62
C ALA A 45 -17.49 -20.67 -18.17
N TYR A 46 -17.59 -19.41 -17.76
CA TYR A 46 -18.04 -18.97 -16.46
C TYR A 46 -19.28 -18.11 -16.63
N THR A 47 -20.36 -18.40 -15.92
CA THR A 47 -21.69 -17.81 -16.23
C THR A 47 -22.02 -16.54 -15.46
N ARG A 48 -21.29 -16.20 -14.39
CA ARG A 48 -21.61 -15.07 -13.49
C ARG A 48 -20.36 -14.35 -12.97
N PRO A 49 -19.76 -13.43 -13.75
CA PRO A 49 -20.24 -12.90 -15.03
C PRO A 49 -19.91 -13.82 -16.22
N ASP A 50 -20.74 -13.74 -17.27
CA ASP A 50 -20.56 -14.48 -18.53
C ASP A 50 -19.20 -14.14 -19.17
N THR A 51 -18.25 -15.06 -19.04
CA THR A 51 -16.85 -14.92 -19.45
C THR A 51 -16.26 -16.28 -19.78
N TYR A 52 -15.28 -16.32 -20.67
CA TYR A 52 -14.43 -17.49 -20.88
C TYR A 52 -13.08 -17.19 -20.25
N ARG A 53 -12.57 -18.09 -19.41
CA ARG A 53 -11.31 -17.90 -18.69
C ARG A 53 -10.34 -19.03 -19.02
N LEU A 54 -9.05 -18.70 -18.97
CA LEU A 54 -7.98 -19.69 -19.05
C LEU A 54 -7.84 -20.35 -17.68
N CYS A 55 -8.03 -21.66 -17.62
CA CYS A 55 -8.05 -22.44 -16.39
C CYS A 55 -7.08 -23.63 -16.44
N LYS A 56 -6.70 -24.12 -15.27
CA LYS A 56 -6.01 -25.39 -15.07
C LYS A 56 -6.80 -26.21 -14.05
N PHE A 57 -6.76 -27.52 -14.20
CA PHE A 57 -7.28 -28.40 -13.17
C PHE A 57 -6.28 -28.44 -12.01
N ASP A 58 -6.74 -28.14 -10.79
CA ASP A 58 -5.95 -28.33 -9.58
C ASP A 58 -6.35 -29.65 -8.92
N GLU A 59 -5.40 -30.59 -8.93
CA GLU A 59 -5.56 -31.92 -8.32
C GLU A 59 -5.78 -31.83 -6.80
N LYS A 60 -5.27 -30.79 -6.14
CA LYS A 60 -5.40 -30.64 -4.68
C LYS A 60 -6.81 -30.23 -4.28
N SER A 61 -7.40 -29.29 -5.02
CA SER A 61 -8.75 -28.78 -4.74
C SER A 61 -9.84 -29.53 -5.49
N ASP A 62 -9.48 -30.51 -6.33
CA ASP A 62 -10.40 -31.23 -7.24
C ASP A 62 -11.31 -30.27 -8.02
N SER A 63 -10.73 -29.16 -8.49
CA SER A 63 -11.50 -28.09 -9.12
C SER A 63 -10.71 -27.33 -10.18
N MET A 64 -11.45 -26.72 -11.11
CA MET A 64 -10.88 -25.85 -12.12
C MET A 64 -10.56 -24.49 -11.50
N GLN A 65 -9.30 -24.08 -11.60
CA GLN A 65 -8.83 -22.79 -11.12
C GLN A 65 -8.39 -21.90 -12.28
N GLU A 66 -8.66 -20.60 -12.16
CA GLU A 66 -8.17 -19.61 -13.12
C GLU A 66 -6.64 -19.55 -13.09
N VAL A 67 -6.04 -19.57 -14.28
CA VAL A 67 -4.59 -19.45 -14.43
C VAL A 67 -4.21 -17.98 -14.36
N ILE A 68 -3.51 -17.62 -13.30
CA ILE A 68 -2.87 -16.31 -13.14
C ILE A 68 -1.39 -16.49 -13.41
N VAL A 69 -0.87 -15.71 -14.36
CA VAL A 69 0.54 -15.76 -14.75
C VAL A 69 1.25 -14.48 -14.38
N ARG A 70 2.56 -14.58 -14.16
CA ARG A 70 3.43 -13.45 -13.86
C ARG A 70 4.29 -13.10 -15.07
N LEU A 71 4.54 -11.81 -15.26
CA LEU A 71 5.46 -11.32 -16.27
C LEU A 71 6.06 -9.98 -15.86
N GLN A 72 7.32 -9.75 -16.23
CA GLN A 72 8.04 -8.53 -15.91
C GLN A 72 7.98 -7.54 -17.07
N GLY A 73 8.01 -6.25 -16.75
CA GLY A 73 8.07 -5.19 -17.74
C GLY A 73 8.30 -3.82 -17.11
N ILE A 74 8.54 -2.83 -17.96
CA ILE A 74 8.71 -1.44 -17.54
C ILE A 74 7.36 -0.73 -17.65
N PHE A 75 6.94 -0.08 -16.58
CA PHE A 75 5.67 0.63 -16.52
C PHE A 75 5.69 1.88 -17.42
N ALA A 76 4.88 1.88 -18.47
CA ALA A 76 4.94 2.84 -19.57
C ALA A 76 3.83 3.90 -19.54
N GLU A 77 2.58 3.51 -19.25
CA GLU A 77 1.43 4.43 -19.30
C GLU A 77 0.28 3.99 -18.37
N THR A 78 -0.45 4.98 -17.86
CA THR A 78 -1.72 4.82 -17.15
C THR A 78 -2.87 5.38 -17.99
N HIS A 79 -3.82 4.54 -18.38
CA HIS A 79 -5.04 4.99 -19.07
C HIS A 79 -6.20 5.11 -18.09
N VAL A 80 -6.62 6.34 -17.75
CA VAL A 80 -7.86 6.58 -17.02
C VAL A 80 -8.89 7.21 -17.97
N LYS A 81 -10.02 6.54 -18.20
CA LYS A 81 -11.20 7.10 -18.89
C LYS A 81 -12.38 7.19 -17.91
N LYS A 82 -13.42 7.95 -18.31
CA LYS A 82 -14.68 8.27 -17.58
C LYS A 82 -15.21 7.15 -16.67
N ILE A 83 -16.02 7.46 -15.65
CA ILE A 83 -16.55 6.58 -14.59
C ILE A 83 -16.90 5.12 -15.00
N ARG A 84 -17.65 4.86 -16.09
CA ARG A 84 -17.93 3.47 -16.57
C ARG A 84 -16.73 2.72 -17.14
N GLY A 85 -15.64 3.43 -17.38
CA GLY A 85 -14.32 2.98 -17.75
C GLY A 85 -13.29 3.22 -16.64
N LEU A 86 -13.72 3.49 -15.39
CA LEU A 86 -12.81 3.56 -14.26
C LEU A 86 -12.21 2.17 -14.05
N ARG A 87 -10.90 2.10 -14.23
CA ARG A 87 -10.14 0.86 -14.30
C ARG A 87 -8.81 1.04 -13.61
N GLN A 88 -8.34 -0.04 -13.02
CA GLN A 88 -6.97 -0.23 -12.60
C GLN A 88 -6.22 -0.73 -13.83
N ALA A 89 -5.53 0.16 -14.53
CA ALA A 89 -4.94 -0.14 -15.82
C ALA A 89 -3.45 0.16 -15.83
N VAL A 90 -2.69 -0.77 -16.40
CA VAL A 90 -1.24 -0.70 -16.56
C VAL A 90 -0.89 -1.06 -18.00
N GLN A 91 0.03 -0.29 -18.58
CA GLN A 91 0.72 -0.69 -19.78
C GLN A 91 2.18 -0.95 -19.45
N VAL A 92 2.67 -2.15 -19.76
CA VAL A 92 4.07 -2.55 -19.57
C VAL A 92 4.74 -2.77 -20.91
N THR A 93 6.02 -2.43 -21.02
CA THR A 93 6.83 -2.59 -22.23
C THR A 93 8.21 -3.13 -21.89
N GLY A 94 8.84 -3.80 -22.85
CA GLY A 94 10.26 -4.18 -22.78
C GLY A 94 11.19 -3.18 -23.47
N LEU A 95 10.69 -2.03 -23.95
CA LEU A 95 11.47 -1.03 -24.70
C LEU A 95 12.21 -1.57 -25.94
N GLY A 96 11.72 -2.67 -26.51
CA GLY A 96 12.33 -3.33 -27.68
C GLY A 96 13.08 -4.62 -27.36
N GLU A 97 13.18 -5.03 -26.09
CA GLU A 97 13.87 -6.25 -25.70
C GLU A 97 13.20 -7.54 -26.21
N ASP A 98 14.03 -8.48 -26.66
CA ASP A 98 13.60 -9.75 -27.28
C ASP A 98 12.87 -10.67 -26.28
N ILE A 99 13.28 -10.63 -25.01
CA ILE A 99 12.63 -11.40 -23.94
C ILE A 99 11.18 -10.97 -23.78
N PHE A 100 10.91 -9.66 -23.84
CA PHE A 100 9.55 -9.13 -23.79
C PHE A 100 8.79 -9.42 -25.08
N GLY A 101 9.48 -9.42 -26.23
CA GLY A 101 8.90 -9.93 -27.49
C GLY A 101 8.41 -11.38 -27.37
N SER A 102 9.13 -12.24 -26.63
CA SER A 102 8.74 -13.63 -26.36
C SER A 102 7.49 -13.72 -25.47
N ILE A 103 7.37 -12.82 -24.49
CA ILE A 103 6.16 -12.69 -23.64
C ILE A 103 4.95 -12.39 -24.55
N ILE A 104 5.04 -11.39 -25.42
CA ILE A 104 3.94 -11.02 -26.33
C ILE A 104 3.56 -12.17 -27.28
N ARG A 105 4.54 -12.88 -27.84
CA ARG A 105 4.28 -14.09 -28.66
C ARG A 105 3.56 -15.19 -27.88
N THR A 106 3.85 -15.32 -26.59
CA THR A 106 3.17 -16.29 -25.71
C THR A 106 1.72 -15.87 -25.47
N VAL A 107 1.45 -14.58 -25.25
CA VAL A 107 0.08 -14.05 -25.17
C VAL A 107 -0.71 -14.30 -26.46
N GLU A 108 -0.05 -14.20 -27.62
CA GLU A 108 -0.68 -14.51 -28.91
C GLU A 108 -1.06 -15.98 -29.07
N LYS A 109 -0.21 -16.90 -28.57
CA LYS A 109 -0.56 -18.32 -28.53
C LYS A 109 -1.77 -18.57 -27.63
N ILE A 110 -1.85 -17.89 -26.48
CA ILE A 110 -3.03 -17.94 -25.61
C ILE A 110 -4.26 -17.40 -26.34
N HIS A 111 -4.15 -16.27 -27.05
CA HIS A 111 -5.23 -15.72 -27.86
C HIS A 111 -5.71 -16.70 -28.94
N GLN A 112 -4.80 -17.37 -29.65
CA GLN A 112 -5.13 -18.42 -30.62
C GLN A 112 -5.87 -19.59 -29.96
N LYS A 113 -5.49 -19.97 -28.73
CA LYS A 113 -6.20 -21.02 -27.98
C LYS A 113 -7.65 -20.61 -27.68
N PHE A 114 -7.89 -19.35 -27.31
CA PHE A 114 -9.26 -18.82 -27.20
C PHE A 114 -9.99 -18.82 -28.54
N GLU A 115 -9.32 -18.48 -29.64
CA GLU A 115 -9.92 -18.48 -30.98
C GLU A 115 -10.41 -19.87 -31.38
N LEU A 116 -9.65 -20.91 -31.05
CA LEU A 116 -10.02 -22.31 -31.31
C LEU A 116 -11.17 -22.80 -30.42
N ALA A 117 -11.29 -22.28 -29.20
CA ALA A 117 -12.34 -22.67 -28.25
C ALA A 117 -13.68 -21.96 -28.49
N LEU A 118 -13.66 -20.81 -29.17
CA LEU A 118 -14.84 -19.98 -29.44
C LEU A 118 -15.39 -20.22 -30.85
N PRO A 119 -16.65 -19.81 -31.14
CA PRO A 119 -17.19 -19.93 -32.49
C PRO A 119 -16.31 -19.20 -33.52
N VAL A 120 -16.17 -19.80 -34.70
CA VAL A 120 -15.26 -19.31 -35.76
C VAL A 120 -15.53 -17.85 -36.11
N ASN A 121 -14.47 -17.05 -36.24
CA ASN A 121 -14.50 -15.62 -36.58
C ASN A 121 -15.29 -14.73 -35.60
N THR A 122 -15.49 -15.17 -34.36
CA THR A 122 -16.16 -14.34 -33.34
C THR A 122 -15.20 -13.65 -32.38
N LEU A 123 -13.96 -14.11 -32.28
CA LEU A 123 -12.96 -13.49 -31.42
C LEU A 123 -12.31 -12.30 -32.12
N GLY A 124 -12.38 -11.11 -31.50
CA GLY A 124 -11.65 -9.95 -32.00
C GLY A 124 -10.14 -10.14 -31.98
N SER A 125 -9.43 -9.50 -32.91
CA SER A 125 -7.96 -9.53 -32.96
C SER A 125 -7.35 -9.02 -31.64
N PHE A 126 -6.29 -9.68 -31.17
CA PHE A 126 -5.52 -9.19 -30.03
C PHE A 126 -4.86 -7.85 -30.38
N GLN A 127 -5.26 -6.80 -29.65
CA GLN A 127 -4.66 -5.47 -29.80
C GLN A 127 -3.39 -5.40 -28.94
N ARG A 128 -2.24 -5.57 -29.59
CA ARG A 128 -0.94 -5.26 -28.97
C ARG A 128 -0.92 -3.79 -28.56
N GLY A 129 -0.43 -3.51 -27.36
CA GLY A 129 -0.10 -2.14 -26.99
C GLY A 129 1.13 -1.67 -27.76
N GLU A 130 1.25 -0.36 -27.92
CA GLU A 130 2.44 0.26 -28.48
C GLU A 130 2.91 1.37 -27.53
N TYR A 131 4.22 1.41 -27.27
CA TYR A 131 4.86 2.47 -26.53
C TYR A 131 6.12 2.90 -27.28
N GLU A 132 6.14 4.14 -27.76
CA GLU A 132 7.27 4.73 -28.50
C GLU A 132 7.76 3.85 -29.68
N GLY A 133 6.85 3.25 -30.44
CA GLY A 133 7.20 2.38 -31.57
C GLY A 133 7.56 0.93 -31.19
N THR A 134 7.53 0.60 -29.89
CA THR A 134 7.84 -0.74 -29.38
C THR A 134 6.61 -1.45 -28.85
N VAL A 135 6.65 -2.79 -28.84
CA VAL A 135 5.53 -3.60 -28.35
C VAL A 135 5.31 -3.41 -26.84
N ALA A 136 4.04 -3.39 -26.45
CA ALA A 136 3.62 -3.28 -25.07
C ALA A 136 2.42 -4.20 -24.79
N LEU A 137 2.25 -4.57 -23.52
CA LEU A 137 1.08 -5.29 -23.04
C LEU A 137 0.22 -4.35 -22.21
N TYR A 138 -1.05 -4.26 -22.57
CA TYR A 138 -2.05 -3.52 -21.79
C TYR A 138 -2.87 -4.49 -20.96
N ALA A 139 -2.79 -4.35 -19.63
CA ALA A 139 -3.56 -5.14 -18.68
C ALA A 139 -4.41 -4.21 -17.81
N HIS A 140 -5.63 -4.64 -17.49
CA HIS A 140 -6.46 -3.84 -16.61
C HIS A 140 -7.52 -4.66 -15.89
N ASN A 141 -7.96 -4.14 -14.75
CA ASN A 141 -9.13 -4.62 -14.04
C ASN A 141 -10.14 -3.49 -13.84
N ARG A 142 -11.40 -3.83 -13.65
CA ARG A 142 -12.45 -2.85 -13.31
C ARG A 142 -12.53 -2.78 -11.79
N TYR A 143 -12.68 -1.57 -11.26
CA TYR A 143 -13.04 -1.40 -9.85
C TYR A 143 -14.41 -1.98 -9.53
N PHE A 144 -15.31 -1.99 -10.51
CA PHE A 144 -16.71 -2.37 -10.33
C PHE A 144 -17.21 -3.33 -11.41
N THR A 145 -18.05 -4.26 -10.96
CA THR A 145 -18.91 -5.09 -11.79
C THR A 145 -20.36 -4.64 -11.63
N ASP A 146 -21.17 -4.73 -12.69
CA ASP A 146 -22.61 -4.46 -12.59
C ASP A 146 -23.27 -5.56 -11.75
N ARG A 147 -24.03 -5.20 -10.72
CA ARG A 147 -24.68 -6.17 -9.80
C ARG A 147 -25.56 -7.17 -10.56
N ARG A 148 -26.14 -6.77 -11.70
CA ARG A 148 -26.96 -7.67 -12.55
C ARG A 148 -26.17 -8.82 -13.15
N LEU A 149 -24.86 -8.63 -13.37
CA LEU A 149 -23.96 -9.65 -13.93
C LEU A 149 -23.40 -10.59 -12.86
N ALA A 150 -23.37 -10.14 -11.61
CA ALA A 150 -22.85 -10.89 -10.47
C ALA A 150 -23.77 -10.74 -9.24
N PRO A 151 -25.04 -11.19 -9.32
CA PRO A 151 -26.02 -10.94 -8.26
C PRO A 151 -25.71 -11.69 -6.95
N GLN A 152 -24.98 -12.80 -7.05
CA GLN A 152 -24.62 -13.66 -5.92
C GLN A 152 -23.26 -13.32 -5.30
N GLN A 153 -22.47 -12.44 -5.94
CA GLN A 153 -21.19 -12.05 -5.37
C GLN A 153 -21.42 -11.08 -4.21
N GLU A 154 -20.57 -11.22 -3.19
CA GLU A 154 -20.52 -10.31 -2.06
C GLU A 154 -19.60 -9.13 -2.34
N HIS A 155 -19.93 -8.00 -1.71
CA HIS A 155 -19.12 -6.80 -1.82
C HIS A 155 -17.88 -6.97 -0.95
N GLN A 156 -16.72 -6.84 -1.57
CA GLN A 156 -15.44 -6.72 -0.91
C GLN A 156 -15.15 -5.23 -0.66
N PRO A 157 -14.71 -4.84 0.55
CA PRO A 157 -14.30 -3.47 0.81
C PRO A 157 -13.03 -3.12 0.03
N PHE A 158 -12.88 -1.86 -0.35
CA PHE A 158 -11.60 -1.38 -0.88
C PHE A 158 -10.56 -1.36 0.21
N LEU A 159 -9.31 -1.69 -0.14
CA LEU A 159 -8.19 -1.44 0.76
C LEU A 159 -8.07 0.06 1.05
N PRO A 160 -7.75 0.48 2.29
CA PRO A 160 -7.62 1.90 2.65
C PRO A 160 -6.65 2.67 1.74
N MET A 161 -5.61 2.02 1.24
CA MET A 161 -4.65 2.64 0.31
C MET A 161 -5.17 2.78 -1.13
N VAL A 162 -6.19 2.02 -1.52
CA VAL A 162 -6.82 2.08 -2.85
C VAL A 162 -7.93 3.14 -2.85
N ASP A 163 -8.67 3.25 -1.75
CA ASP A 163 -9.73 4.24 -1.57
C ASP A 163 -9.59 5.04 -0.26
N PRO A 164 -8.53 5.86 -0.10
CA PRO A 164 -8.22 6.53 1.18
C PRO A 164 -9.29 7.51 1.65
N TYR A 165 -10.15 7.97 0.75
CA TYR A 165 -11.22 8.94 1.04
C TYR A 165 -12.64 8.35 0.97
N GLY A 166 -12.74 7.02 0.77
CA GLY A 166 -14.01 6.34 0.56
C GLY A 166 -14.76 6.82 -0.70
N ALA A 167 -14.06 7.43 -1.66
CA ALA A 167 -14.66 7.99 -2.85
C ALA A 167 -15.14 6.90 -3.82
N LEU A 168 -14.38 5.81 -3.96
CA LEU A 168 -14.78 4.67 -4.77
C LEU A 168 -15.99 3.97 -4.15
N ASP A 169 -15.99 3.72 -2.84
CA ASP A 169 -17.15 3.09 -2.21
C ASP A 169 -18.41 3.97 -2.29
N LYS A 170 -18.28 5.29 -2.12
CA LYS A 170 -19.40 6.24 -2.34
C LYS A 170 -19.93 6.19 -3.79
N LEU A 171 -19.07 5.99 -4.78
CA LEU A 171 -19.44 5.91 -6.20
C LEU A 171 -20.13 4.59 -6.59
N ARG A 172 -19.96 3.52 -5.80
CA ARG A 172 -20.52 2.19 -6.08
C ARG A 172 -22.04 2.20 -6.25
N SER A 173 -22.76 2.97 -5.43
CA SER A 173 -24.23 2.93 -5.35
C SER A 173 -24.78 1.49 -5.16
N GLN A 174 -26.08 1.25 -5.38
CA GLN A 174 -26.66 -0.10 -5.33
C GLN A 174 -26.47 -0.90 -6.63
N THR A 175 -26.09 -0.23 -7.73
CA THR A 175 -26.01 -0.86 -9.07
C THR A 175 -24.71 -1.59 -9.34
N PHE A 176 -23.65 -1.26 -8.60
CA PHE A 176 -22.33 -1.85 -8.78
C PHE A 176 -21.88 -2.64 -7.55
N ILE A 177 -20.96 -3.56 -7.78
CA ILE A 177 -20.29 -4.35 -6.75
C ILE A 177 -18.78 -4.34 -7.01
N HIS A 178 -17.99 -4.19 -5.94
CA HIS A 178 -16.57 -4.54 -5.94
C HIS A 178 -16.48 -5.97 -5.41
N SER A 179 -16.15 -6.95 -6.25
CA SER A 179 -16.02 -8.36 -5.84
C SER A 179 -14.55 -8.79 -5.79
N CYS A 180 -14.27 -10.01 -5.35
CA CYS A 180 -12.92 -10.58 -5.36
C CYS A 180 -12.26 -10.50 -6.74
N ASP A 181 -13.05 -10.61 -7.81
CA ASP A 181 -12.57 -10.46 -9.19
C ASP A 181 -12.09 -9.06 -9.53
N ASN A 182 -12.52 -8.04 -8.78
CA ASN A 182 -12.17 -6.64 -9.02
C ASN A 182 -10.94 -6.19 -8.21
N ILE A 183 -10.44 -7.03 -7.30
CA ILE A 183 -9.27 -6.70 -6.48
C ILE A 183 -8.00 -6.78 -7.34
N VAL A 184 -7.10 -5.82 -7.14
CA VAL A 184 -5.73 -5.86 -7.63
C VAL A 184 -4.82 -5.71 -6.44
N GLU A 185 -3.89 -6.64 -6.28
CA GLU A 185 -2.88 -6.59 -5.23
C GLU A 185 -1.72 -5.67 -5.62
N TYR A 186 -1.27 -4.84 -4.68
CA TYR A 186 -0.17 -3.90 -4.88
C TYR A 186 0.90 -4.20 -3.84
N THR A 187 2.03 -4.74 -4.28
CA THR A 187 3.12 -5.12 -3.40
C THR A 187 4.46 -4.58 -3.91
N SER A 188 5.46 -4.59 -3.04
CA SER A 188 6.83 -4.31 -3.42
C SER A 188 7.70 -5.42 -2.92
N LEU A 189 8.73 -5.72 -3.71
CA LEU A 189 9.77 -6.64 -3.33
C LEU A 189 10.86 -5.88 -2.56
N ARG A 190 11.26 -6.40 -1.41
CA ARG A 190 12.49 -6.00 -0.70
C ARG A 190 13.29 -7.25 -0.35
N LYS A 191 14.57 -7.04 -0.06
CA LYS A 191 15.39 -8.09 0.54
C LYS A 191 15.35 -7.93 2.05
N ASP A 192 15.07 -9.03 2.75
CA ASP A 192 15.18 -9.09 4.20
C ASP A 192 16.66 -8.97 4.64
N ALA A 193 16.92 -8.92 5.95
CA ALA A 193 18.28 -8.87 6.50
C ALA A 193 19.14 -10.10 6.15
N LYS A 194 18.51 -11.21 5.75
CA LYS A 194 19.16 -12.47 5.34
C LYS A 194 19.36 -12.54 3.81
N GLY A 195 18.89 -11.55 3.07
CA GLY A 195 18.97 -11.48 1.60
C GLY A 195 17.84 -12.20 0.85
N ASN A 196 16.81 -12.69 1.56
CA ASN A 196 15.63 -13.33 0.97
C ASN A 196 14.65 -12.29 0.46
N ASP A 197 13.90 -12.67 -0.56
CA ASP A 197 12.83 -11.86 -1.14
C ASP A 197 11.61 -11.81 -0.20
N GLU A 198 11.25 -10.62 0.26
CA GLU A 198 10.09 -10.34 1.10
C GLU A 198 9.12 -9.40 0.36
N TYR A 199 7.82 -9.74 0.44
CA TYR A 199 6.74 -8.96 -0.16
C TYR A 199 5.97 -8.22 0.91
N PHE A 200 5.75 -6.93 0.68
CA PHE A 200 4.90 -6.12 1.55
C PHE A 200 3.94 -5.30 0.71
N VAL A 201 2.75 -5.08 1.25
CA VAL A 201 1.68 -4.32 0.60
C VAL A 201 2.09 -2.85 0.53
N ILE A 202 1.89 -2.21 -0.63
CA ILE A 202 2.22 -0.80 -0.85
C ILE A 202 1.07 -0.02 -1.46
N ASN A 203 1.11 1.31 -1.27
CA ASN A 203 0.15 2.21 -1.89
C ASN A 203 0.30 2.19 -3.42
N PRO A 204 -0.79 2.05 -4.20
CA PRO A 204 -0.75 2.12 -5.66
C PRO A 204 -0.10 3.40 -6.22
N ALA A 205 -0.17 4.52 -5.47
CA ALA A 205 0.44 5.79 -5.83
C ALA A 205 1.99 5.78 -5.79
N THR A 206 2.61 4.76 -5.18
CA THR A 206 4.07 4.59 -5.15
C THR A 206 4.65 4.23 -6.51
N PHE A 207 3.86 3.52 -7.34
CA PHE A 207 4.25 3.16 -8.69
C PHE A 207 4.29 4.39 -9.59
N GLY A 208 5.25 4.44 -10.50
CA GLY A 208 5.29 5.47 -11.52
C GLY A 208 5.95 5.02 -12.80
N LEU A 209 5.78 5.84 -13.83
CA LEU A 209 6.27 5.55 -15.16
C LEU A 209 7.79 5.39 -15.15
N GLY A 210 8.28 4.30 -15.73
CA GLY A 210 9.67 3.88 -15.70
C GLY A 210 10.06 2.99 -14.52
N ASP A 211 9.10 2.54 -13.70
CA ASP A 211 9.38 1.46 -12.75
C ASP A 211 9.48 0.11 -13.46
N ILE A 212 10.37 -0.74 -12.98
CA ILE A 212 10.41 -2.16 -13.34
C ILE A 212 9.44 -2.88 -12.40
N VAL A 213 8.44 -3.52 -12.99
CA VAL A 213 7.35 -4.17 -12.26
C VAL A 213 7.18 -5.60 -12.74
N GLU A 214 6.69 -6.46 -11.85
CA GLU A 214 6.09 -7.75 -12.19
C GLU A 214 4.58 -7.57 -12.11
N ILE A 215 3.86 -7.90 -13.19
CA ILE A 215 2.40 -7.91 -13.18
C ILE A 215 1.89 -9.35 -13.16
N SER A 216 0.85 -9.58 -12.36
CA SER A 216 0.09 -10.83 -12.37
C SER A 216 -1.16 -10.61 -13.21
N VAL A 217 -1.37 -11.44 -14.23
CA VAL A 217 -2.47 -11.30 -15.18
C VAL A 217 -3.23 -12.62 -15.37
N GLY A 218 -4.54 -12.53 -15.45
CA GLY A 218 -5.41 -13.60 -15.96
C GLY A 218 -5.88 -13.25 -17.39
N PHE A 219 -6.09 -14.26 -18.23
CA PHE A 219 -6.61 -14.04 -19.59
C PHE A 219 -8.08 -14.43 -19.67
N VAL A 220 -8.89 -13.50 -20.17
CA VAL A 220 -10.35 -13.67 -20.27
C VAL A 220 -10.89 -13.22 -21.62
N CYS A 221 -11.95 -13.87 -22.07
CA CYS A 221 -12.79 -13.44 -23.18
C CYS A 221 -14.17 -13.05 -22.66
N ILE A 222 -14.61 -11.83 -22.97
CA ILE A 222 -15.90 -11.30 -22.55
C ILE A 222 -16.81 -11.21 -23.79
N PRO A 223 -18.05 -11.71 -23.74
CA PRO A 223 -19.00 -11.55 -24.83
C PRO A 223 -19.32 -10.06 -25.05
N ILE A 224 -19.36 -9.68 -26.32
CA ILE A 224 -19.81 -8.37 -26.81
C ILE A 224 -20.94 -8.60 -27.82
N ILE A 225 -21.66 -7.54 -28.21
CA ILE A 225 -22.86 -7.62 -29.06
C ILE A 225 -22.63 -8.52 -30.30
N ASN A 226 -21.43 -8.46 -30.89
CA ASN A 226 -21.06 -9.24 -32.08
C ASN A 226 -19.73 -9.98 -31.87
N GLY A 227 -19.67 -10.88 -30.89
CA GLY A 227 -18.54 -11.79 -30.70
C GLY A 227 -17.92 -11.69 -29.31
N TYR A 228 -16.59 -11.85 -29.24
CA TYR A 228 -15.84 -11.89 -27.98
C TYR A 228 -14.68 -10.92 -28.01
N LYS A 229 -14.39 -10.35 -26.84
CA LYS A 229 -13.24 -9.50 -26.61
C LYS A 229 -12.25 -10.19 -25.68
N PHE A 230 -11.08 -10.51 -26.22
CA PHE A 230 -9.93 -10.98 -25.45
C PHE A 230 -9.29 -9.84 -24.64
N MET A 231 -8.96 -10.11 -23.38
CA MET A 231 -8.41 -9.13 -22.45
C MET A 231 -7.44 -9.77 -21.47
N ALA A 232 -6.33 -9.08 -21.18
CA ALA A 232 -5.50 -9.35 -20.01
C ALA A 232 -6.07 -8.61 -18.79
N THR A 233 -6.54 -9.37 -17.81
CA THR A 233 -7.06 -8.87 -16.54
C THR A 233 -5.92 -8.72 -15.54
N LEU A 234 -5.78 -7.52 -14.98
CA LEU A 234 -4.76 -7.27 -13.96
C LEU A 234 -5.21 -7.86 -12.62
N ARG A 235 -4.39 -8.71 -12.00
CA ARG A 235 -4.66 -9.34 -10.69
C ARG A 235 -3.71 -8.84 -9.60
N GLY A 236 -2.49 -8.48 -9.98
CA GLY A 236 -1.53 -7.91 -9.04
C GLY A 236 -0.41 -7.16 -9.74
N MET A 237 0.28 -6.30 -8.99
CA MET A 237 1.44 -5.55 -9.44
C MET A 237 2.47 -5.49 -8.31
N VAL A 238 3.68 -5.93 -8.61
CA VAL A 238 4.82 -5.95 -7.71
C VAL A 238 5.84 -4.94 -8.19
N LEU A 239 6.25 -4.02 -7.32
CA LEU A 239 7.38 -3.13 -7.59
C LEU A 239 8.68 -3.91 -7.39
N LEU A 240 9.44 -4.11 -8.48
CA LEU A 240 10.75 -4.78 -8.43
C LEU A 240 11.87 -3.75 -8.27
N ASP A 241 11.84 -2.67 -9.06
CA ASP A 241 12.88 -1.66 -9.05
C ASP A 241 12.35 -0.29 -9.49
N ASN A 242 12.73 0.76 -8.77
CA ASN A 242 12.44 2.15 -9.12
C ASN A 242 13.70 3.02 -9.23
N SER A 243 14.88 2.42 -9.19
CA SER A 243 16.17 3.12 -9.16
C SER A 243 16.41 3.94 -10.43
N VAL A 244 16.09 3.41 -11.62
CA VAL A 244 16.25 4.13 -12.89
C VAL A 244 15.35 5.36 -12.94
N ARG A 245 14.06 5.22 -12.58
CA ARG A 245 13.12 6.33 -12.45
C ARG A 245 13.62 7.37 -11.44
N LYS A 246 14.02 6.94 -10.23
CA LYS A 246 14.52 7.84 -9.17
C LYS A 246 15.76 8.62 -9.60
N LYS A 247 16.72 7.97 -10.28
CA LYS A 247 17.92 8.63 -10.83
C LYS A 247 17.54 9.70 -11.87
N ALA A 248 16.62 9.40 -12.79
CA ALA A 248 16.14 10.37 -13.77
C ALA A 248 15.45 11.59 -13.10
N LEU A 249 14.66 11.35 -12.06
CA LEU A 249 14.02 12.42 -11.28
C LEU A 249 15.03 13.27 -10.48
N ALA A 250 16.09 12.66 -9.93
CA ALA A 250 17.14 13.37 -9.22
C ALA A 250 17.92 14.31 -10.15
N VAL A 251 18.27 13.84 -11.36
CA VAL A 251 18.88 14.68 -12.41
C VAL A 251 17.95 15.83 -12.80
N SER A 252 16.65 15.59 -12.87
CA SER A 252 15.67 16.66 -13.15
C SER A 252 15.66 17.77 -12.09
N LYS A 253 15.80 17.41 -10.81
CA LYS A 253 15.79 18.38 -9.71
C LYS A 253 17.13 19.10 -9.56
N GLY A 254 18.25 18.44 -9.87
CA GLY A 254 19.59 19.02 -9.84
C GLY A 254 19.92 20.01 -10.97
N SER A 255 19.15 20.00 -12.07
CA SER A 255 19.33 20.90 -13.22
C SER A 255 18.78 22.32 -13.03
N LEU A 256 18.16 22.64 -11.89
CA LEU A 256 17.52 23.93 -11.62
C LEU A 256 18.23 24.77 -10.55
N LEU A 257 19.54 24.97 -10.66
CA LEU A 257 20.20 26.09 -9.99
C LEU A 257 21.16 26.79 -10.97
N PRO A 258 20.92 28.08 -11.23
CA PRO A 258 21.62 29.08 -10.43
C PRO A 258 20.66 29.92 -9.60
N THR A 259 20.95 30.00 -8.29
CA THR A 259 20.53 31.02 -7.31
C THR A 259 19.31 31.89 -7.69
N LEU A 260 18.11 31.46 -7.31
CA LEU A 260 16.94 32.31 -7.18
C LEU A 260 16.21 31.91 -5.88
N GLY A 261 15.84 32.91 -5.08
CA GLY A 261 15.36 32.79 -3.70
C GLY A 261 14.07 31.97 -3.50
N PRO A 262 13.53 31.92 -2.27
CA PRO A 262 12.41 31.03 -1.91
C PRO A 262 11.26 31.20 -2.89
N ALA A 263 10.97 30.12 -3.61
CA ALA A 263 9.98 30.10 -4.67
C ALA A 263 8.61 30.48 -4.11
N LEU A 264 8.08 31.63 -4.55
CA LEU A 264 6.69 31.97 -4.32
C LEU A 264 5.81 30.95 -5.06
N THR A 265 5.20 30.03 -4.32
CA THR A 265 4.18 29.11 -4.83
C THR A 265 2.97 29.93 -5.29
N LEU A 266 2.85 30.10 -6.61
CA LEU A 266 1.68 30.64 -7.27
C LEU A 266 0.51 29.65 -7.14
N LYS A 267 -0.35 29.85 -6.13
CA LYS A 267 -1.63 29.14 -6.02
C LYS A 267 -2.55 29.60 -7.16
N ARG A 268 -2.76 28.75 -8.18
CA ARG A 268 -3.80 28.96 -9.19
C ARG A 268 -5.17 28.86 -8.52
N LYS A 269 -5.97 29.93 -8.58
CA LYS A 269 -7.41 29.86 -8.27
C LYS A 269 -8.10 28.99 -9.33
N MET A 270 -8.62 27.83 -8.93
CA MET A 270 -9.54 27.08 -9.77
C MET A 270 -10.86 27.86 -9.92
N LEU A 271 -11.23 28.19 -11.15
CA LEU A 271 -12.36 29.07 -11.46
C LEU A 271 -13.71 28.34 -11.58
N TYR A 272 -13.76 27.00 -11.53
CA TYR A 272 -14.99 26.24 -11.85
C TYR A 272 -15.35 25.11 -10.87
N ILE A 273 -15.11 25.30 -9.57
CA ILE A 273 -15.78 24.49 -8.52
C ILE A 273 -16.46 25.46 -7.55
N LYS A 274 -17.53 26.12 -8.00
CA LYS A 274 -18.29 27.02 -7.11
C LYS A 274 -19.75 26.70 -6.88
N ASP A 275 -20.37 25.80 -7.65
CA ASP A 275 -21.85 25.75 -7.60
C ASP A 275 -22.49 24.46 -7.04
N GLN A 276 -21.76 23.46 -6.54
CA GLN A 276 -22.42 22.25 -5.96
C GLN A 276 -21.69 21.57 -4.79
N LEU A 277 -21.20 22.30 -3.78
CA LEU A 277 -20.85 21.68 -2.50
C LEU A 277 -21.14 22.64 -1.34
N ASP A 278 -21.87 22.13 -0.33
CA ASP A 278 -22.27 22.83 0.89
C ASP A 278 -21.05 23.29 1.71
N GLU A 279 -21.23 24.45 2.37
CA GLU A 279 -20.25 25.20 3.19
C GLU A 279 -19.52 24.31 4.21
N THR A 280 -20.19 23.30 4.77
CA THR A 280 -19.63 22.34 5.74
C THR A 280 -18.49 21.50 5.16
N THR A 281 -18.55 21.18 3.86
CA THR A 281 -17.50 20.39 3.19
C THR A 281 -16.27 21.23 2.85
N ARG A 282 -16.42 22.57 2.74
CA ARG A 282 -15.29 23.49 2.50
C ARG A 282 -14.35 23.60 3.70
N HIS A 283 -14.89 23.49 4.91
CA HIS A 283 -14.07 23.54 6.13
C HIS A 283 -13.27 22.25 6.37
N LEU A 284 -13.83 21.08 6.00
CA LEU A 284 -13.12 19.80 6.14
C LEU A 284 -12.00 19.65 5.09
N VAL A 285 -12.23 20.03 3.84
CA VAL A 285 -11.22 19.85 2.77
C VAL A 285 -10.02 20.79 2.90
N THR A 286 -10.15 21.91 3.63
CA THR A 286 -9.02 22.84 3.86
C THR A 286 -8.20 22.53 5.10
N HIS A 287 -8.68 21.66 6.01
CA HIS A 287 -7.94 21.24 7.21
C HIS A 287 -7.24 19.88 7.08
N PHE A 288 -7.59 19.06 6.07
CA PHE A 288 -7.11 17.68 5.94
C PHE A 288 -5.95 17.46 4.94
N ASP A 289 -5.35 18.51 4.40
CA ASP A 289 -4.11 18.37 3.63
C ASP A 289 -2.91 18.33 4.60
N PHE A 290 -2.23 17.16 4.64
CA PHE A 290 -1.02 16.79 5.38
C PHE A 290 -1.19 16.43 6.86
N MET A 291 -1.21 15.12 7.15
CA MET A 291 -0.65 14.56 8.40
C MET A 291 0.11 13.25 8.13
N GLU A 292 1.43 13.35 8.02
CA GLU A 292 2.30 12.51 8.85
C GLU A 292 2.04 12.91 10.31
N PHE A 293 2.05 11.95 11.23
CA PHE A 293 1.90 12.21 12.65
C PHE A 293 3.08 13.08 13.13
N ASP A 294 2.81 14.36 13.40
CA ASP A 294 3.79 15.32 13.92
C ASP A 294 3.36 15.73 15.35
N PRO A 295 3.93 15.09 16.39
CA PRO A 295 3.64 15.39 17.80
C PRO A 295 3.84 16.87 18.16
N LYS A 296 4.81 17.54 17.51
CA LYS A 296 5.13 18.95 17.76
C LYS A 296 4.04 19.85 17.22
N ARG A 297 3.37 19.45 16.13
CA ARG A 297 2.19 20.16 15.59
C ARG A 297 0.95 19.98 16.46
N VAL A 298 0.76 18.81 17.07
CA VAL A 298 -0.32 18.56 18.03
C VAL A 298 -0.10 19.41 19.29
N HIS A 299 1.10 19.36 19.87
CA HIS A 299 1.46 20.18 21.02
C HIS A 299 1.30 21.67 20.74
N LYS A 300 1.80 22.15 19.58
CA LYS A 300 1.62 23.53 19.16
C LYS A 300 0.15 23.91 18.98
N THR A 301 -0.67 23.05 18.38
CA THR A 301 -2.11 23.33 18.19
C THR A 301 -2.82 23.40 19.54
N VAL A 302 -2.46 22.53 20.49
CA VAL A 302 -2.94 22.60 21.86
C VAL A 302 -2.49 23.91 22.50
N CYS A 303 -1.19 24.23 22.50
CA CYS A 303 -0.65 25.47 23.06
C CYS A 303 -1.22 26.75 22.40
N ASP A 304 -1.45 26.77 21.09
CA ASP A 304 -2.07 27.89 20.38
C ASP A 304 -3.56 28.06 20.78
N ILE A 305 -4.30 26.94 20.94
CA ILE A 305 -5.66 26.95 21.49
C ILE A 305 -5.66 27.40 22.95
N LEU A 306 -4.60 27.09 23.70
CA LEU A 306 -4.43 27.48 25.09
C LEU A 306 -4.14 28.99 25.18
N ASP A 307 -3.10 29.48 24.51
CA ASP A 307 -2.63 30.86 24.64
C ASP A 307 -3.65 31.92 24.17
N ASP A 308 -4.59 31.56 23.29
CA ASP A 308 -5.67 32.44 22.81
C ASP A 308 -6.68 32.84 23.93
N ARG A 309 -6.55 32.28 25.15
CA ARG A 309 -7.53 32.51 26.24
C ARG A 309 -7.01 32.72 27.66
N ALA A 310 -5.71 32.96 27.87
CA ALA A 310 -5.12 33.27 29.18
C ALA A 310 -5.60 34.58 29.86
N SER A 311 -6.78 35.10 29.50
CA SER A 311 -7.39 36.33 30.05
C SER A 311 -8.56 36.09 31.01
N ASN A 312 -8.95 34.83 31.31
CA ASN A 312 -10.10 34.54 32.18
C ASN A 312 -9.82 33.46 33.25
N ASN A 313 -9.05 33.83 34.29
CA ASN A 313 -9.14 33.39 35.69
C ASN A 313 -9.57 31.93 35.98
N LEU A 314 -8.93 30.95 35.35
CA LEU A 314 -9.11 29.51 35.56
C LEU A 314 -7.74 28.84 35.77
N ASP A 315 -6.85 29.51 36.49
CA ASP A 315 -5.40 29.28 36.42
C ASP A 315 -4.93 27.92 36.95
N SER A 316 -5.57 27.31 37.95
CA SER A 316 -5.00 26.08 38.56
C SER A 316 -5.25 24.81 37.74
N ASP A 317 -6.44 24.67 37.14
CA ASP A 317 -6.75 23.55 36.25
C ASP A 317 -6.05 23.74 34.87
N TRP A 318 -5.81 25.00 34.52
CA TRP A 318 -5.16 25.38 33.28
C TRP A 318 -3.67 25.03 33.23
N GLU A 319 -2.93 25.37 34.29
CA GLU A 319 -1.51 25.04 34.41
C GLU A 319 -1.29 23.52 34.48
N ALA A 320 -2.24 22.76 35.05
CA ALA A 320 -2.16 21.31 35.10
C ALA A 320 -2.28 20.65 33.72
N LEU A 321 -3.15 21.16 32.83
CA LEU A 321 -3.27 20.66 31.46
C LEU A 321 -2.04 21.01 30.62
N LYS A 322 -1.51 22.23 30.78
CA LYS A 322 -0.31 22.69 30.08
C LYS A 322 0.91 21.85 30.50
N SER A 323 1.10 21.65 31.81
CA SER A 323 2.12 20.75 32.36
C SER A 323 1.99 19.32 31.83
N ALA A 324 0.77 18.77 31.76
CA ALA A 324 0.55 17.42 31.22
C ALA A 324 0.88 17.31 29.72
N ALA A 325 0.60 18.36 28.94
CA ALA A 325 0.93 18.41 27.52
C ALA A 325 2.45 18.57 27.28
N ASP A 326 3.14 19.32 28.14
CA ASP A 326 4.60 19.44 28.13
C ASP A 326 5.27 18.11 28.51
N GLU A 327 4.77 17.43 29.57
CA GLU A 327 5.26 16.11 29.99
C GLU A 327 5.07 15.03 28.92
N PHE A 328 3.96 15.08 28.18
CA PHE A 328 3.72 14.18 27.06
C PHE A 328 4.69 14.44 25.90
N LEU A 329 4.92 15.71 25.53
CA LEU A 329 5.89 16.05 24.48
C LEU A 329 7.31 15.61 24.87
N GLN A 330 7.70 15.83 26.12
CA GLN A 330 9.00 15.39 26.63
C GLN A 330 9.15 13.86 26.59
N ALA A 331 8.08 13.10 26.89
CA ALA A 331 8.10 11.65 26.79
C ALA A 331 8.26 11.18 25.33
N VAL A 332 7.59 11.82 24.37
CA VAL A 332 7.72 11.53 22.94
C VAL A 332 9.11 11.89 22.42
N GLU A 333 9.67 13.04 22.80
CA GLU A 333 11.05 13.42 22.42
C GLU A 333 12.09 12.49 23.04
N THR A 334 11.87 12.00 24.27
CA THR A 334 12.75 11.01 24.91
C THR A 334 12.69 9.66 24.17
N PHE A 335 11.52 9.29 23.65
CA PHE A 335 11.35 8.10 22.81
C PHE A 335 12.07 8.26 21.47
N GLU A 336 11.91 9.40 20.77
CA GLU A 336 12.60 9.70 19.51
C GLU A 336 14.13 9.72 19.69
N ILE A 337 14.63 10.35 20.76
CA ILE A 337 16.08 10.42 21.06
C ILE A 337 16.64 9.04 21.40
N ALA A 338 15.90 8.20 22.15
CA ALA A 338 16.36 6.87 22.50
C ALA A 338 16.38 5.91 21.29
N ASP A 339 15.48 6.11 20.31
CA ASP A 339 15.48 5.39 19.04
C ASP A 339 16.68 5.82 18.17
N ASP A 340 16.94 7.13 18.08
CA ASP A 340 18.09 7.70 17.38
C ASP A 340 19.45 7.31 18.02
N ASP A 341 19.57 7.35 19.35
CA ASP A 341 20.78 6.97 20.08
C ASP A 341 21.05 5.45 19.99
N ALA A 342 20.00 4.62 19.93
CA ALA A 342 20.15 3.19 19.66
C ALA A 342 20.78 2.96 18.27
N ASP A 343 20.38 3.73 17.27
CA ASP A 343 20.94 3.68 15.92
C ASP A 343 22.37 4.28 15.83
N ILE A 344 22.71 5.28 16.66
CA ILE A 344 24.06 5.86 16.74
C ILE A 344 25.05 4.94 17.46
N GLU A 345 24.65 4.27 18.55
CA GLU A 345 25.51 3.31 19.26
C GLU A 345 25.83 2.09 18.37
N LEU A 346 24.91 1.71 17.46
CA LEU A 346 25.10 0.67 16.45
C LEU A 346 26.21 0.97 15.41
N ASP A 347 26.41 2.24 15.06
CA ASP A 347 27.48 2.64 14.13
C ASP A 347 28.84 2.82 14.83
N SER A 348 28.85 3.15 16.12
CA SER A 348 30.08 3.17 16.93
C SER A 348 30.57 1.77 17.36
N ILE A 349 29.66 0.81 17.56
CA ILE A 349 29.99 -0.59 17.87
C ILE A 349 30.52 -1.33 16.63
N LYS A 350 30.06 -0.99 15.41
CA LYS A 350 30.63 -1.50 14.15
C LYS A 350 32.10 -1.10 13.93
N THR A 351 32.56 -0.02 14.55
CA THR A 351 33.94 0.45 14.42
C THR A 351 34.88 -0.05 15.53
N THR A 352 34.37 -0.70 16.57
CA THR A 352 35.18 -1.25 17.69
C THR A 352 35.03 -2.78 17.91
N SER A 353 34.17 -3.47 17.17
CA SER A 353 33.93 -4.93 17.29
C SER A 353 35.06 -5.86 16.78
N ASP A 354 36.25 -5.36 16.43
CA ASP A 354 37.37 -6.21 15.99
C ASP A 354 38.31 -6.67 17.13
N LYS A 355 38.09 -6.24 18.38
CA LYS A 355 38.95 -6.62 19.51
C LYS A 355 38.21 -6.72 20.85
N THR A 356 37.40 -7.75 21.05
CA THR A 356 37.34 -8.58 22.29
C THR A 356 36.14 -9.53 22.24
N LYS A 357 36.40 -10.85 22.26
CA LYS A 357 35.40 -11.88 22.56
C LYS A 357 35.21 -11.95 24.08
N GLY A 358 33.99 -11.74 24.58
CA GLY A 358 33.63 -12.19 25.93
C GLY A 358 32.49 -11.43 26.62
N LYS A 359 31.31 -12.06 26.62
CA LYS A 359 30.19 -12.00 27.60
C LYS A 359 29.33 -10.73 27.74
N SER A 360 28.02 -10.98 27.58
CA SER A 360 26.80 -10.19 27.89
C SER A 360 26.61 -8.89 27.11
N GLY A 361 25.42 -8.50 26.66
CA GLY A 361 24.07 -9.04 26.82
C GLY A 361 23.12 -8.31 25.85
N PHE A 362 21.98 -8.94 25.59
CA PHE A 362 20.86 -8.53 24.73
C PHE A 362 21.21 -8.10 23.30
N SER A 363 20.65 -8.83 22.33
CA SER A 363 20.60 -8.49 20.91
C SER A 363 19.90 -7.15 20.69
N ARG A 364 20.12 -6.52 19.51
CA ARG A 364 19.47 -5.26 19.11
C ARG A 364 17.95 -5.35 19.25
N VAL A 365 17.39 -6.49 18.86
CA VAL A 365 15.95 -6.77 18.91
C VAL A 365 15.49 -6.81 20.36
N GLU A 366 16.17 -7.57 21.21
CA GLU A 366 15.82 -7.65 22.64
C GLU A 366 15.96 -6.31 23.39
N ARG A 367 16.88 -5.42 22.97
CA ARG A 367 17.01 -4.07 23.57
C ARG A 367 15.91 -3.12 23.12
N LEU A 368 15.57 -3.13 21.83
CA LEU A 368 14.45 -2.34 21.31
C LEU A 368 13.12 -2.84 21.88
N GLU A 369 12.96 -4.15 22.04
CA GLU A 369 11.81 -4.76 22.70
C GLU A 369 11.74 -4.40 24.19
N LEU A 370 12.86 -4.40 24.91
CA LEU A 370 12.91 -3.93 26.31
C LEU A 370 12.60 -2.43 26.43
N LEU A 371 13.11 -1.62 25.50
CA LEU A 371 12.88 -0.16 25.48
C LEU A 371 11.43 0.15 25.14
N HIS A 372 10.87 -0.54 24.14
CA HIS A 372 9.46 -0.45 23.77
C HIS A 372 8.57 -0.89 24.94
N ALA A 373 8.88 -2.02 25.59
CA ALA A 373 8.15 -2.49 26.77
C ALA A 373 8.27 -1.56 28.01
N GLN A 374 9.32 -0.75 28.11
CA GLN A 374 9.51 0.18 29.24
C GLN A 374 8.92 1.57 28.99
N VAL A 375 9.00 2.09 27.77
CA VAL A 375 8.62 3.48 27.44
C VAL A 375 7.18 3.58 26.95
N TYR A 376 6.69 2.57 26.24
CA TYR A 376 5.32 2.57 25.69
C TYR A 376 4.23 2.62 26.77
N PRO A 377 4.34 1.90 27.91
CA PRO A 377 3.39 2.02 29.01
C PRO A 377 3.35 3.42 29.64
N ASP A 378 4.49 4.13 29.69
CA ASP A 378 4.56 5.49 30.23
C ASP A 378 3.94 6.51 29.26
N VAL A 379 4.15 6.35 27.95
CA VAL A 379 3.49 7.17 26.91
C VAL A 379 1.98 6.94 26.91
N TYR A 380 1.55 5.68 27.05
CA TYR A 380 0.13 5.32 27.15
C TYR A 380 -0.53 5.90 28.40
N ASP A 381 0.06 5.70 29.59
CA ASP A 381 -0.45 6.23 30.85
C ASP A 381 -0.56 7.77 30.82
N LYS A 382 0.43 8.46 30.24
CA LYS A 382 0.39 9.93 30.05
C LYS A 382 -0.71 10.37 29.08
N ALA A 383 -0.92 9.65 27.97
CA ALA A 383 -2.01 9.93 27.03
C ALA A 383 -3.41 9.69 27.65
N CYS A 384 -3.55 8.66 28.48
CA CYS A 384 -4.77 8.38 29.25
C CYS A 384 -5.05 9.47 30.30
N LYS A 385 -4.01 9.96 30.99
CA LYS A 385 -4.12 11.09 31.92
C LYS A 385 -4.54 12.37 31.21
N MET A 386 -3.96 12.70 30.06
CA MET A 386 -4.37 13.85 29.24
C MET A 386 -5.83 13.74 28.78
N THR A 387 -6.24 12.58 28.30
CA THR A 387 -7.63 12.31 27.88
C THR A 387 -8.60 12.51 29.04
N SER A 388 -8.28 11.94 30.21
CA SER A 388 -9.10 12.07 31.42
C SER A 388 -9.21 13.52 31.89
N TYR A 389 -8.11 14.28 31.78
CA TYR A 389 -8.08 15.70 32.11
C TYR A 389 -8.95 16.53 31.15
N ALA A 390 -8.82 16.28 29.85
CA ALA A 390 -9.63 16.93 28.82
C ALA A 390 -11.13 16.63 29.00
N GLN A 391 -11.48 15.40 29.39
CA GLN A 391 -12.86 15.00 29.70
C GLN A 391 -13.42 15.72 30.93
N ALA A 392 -12.63 15.83 32.00
CA ALA A 392 -13.02 16.54 33.21
C ALA A 392 -13.22 18.05 32.95
N LEU A 393 -12.32 18.65 32.17
CA LEU A 393 -12.39 20.05 31.77
C LEU A 393 -13.60 20.29 30.85
N HIS A 394 -13.83 19.43 29.85
CA HIS A 394 -15.00 19.47 28.98
C HIS A 394 -16.30 19.41 29.80
N THR A 395 -16.39 18.50 30.77
CA THR A 395 -17.57 18.39 31.64
C THR A 395 -17.80 19.66 32.47
N LYS A 396 -16.75 20.24 33.05
CA LYS A 396 -16.84 21.52 33.79
C LYS A 396 -17.25 22.68 32.88
N LEU A 397 -16.73 22.72 31.65
CA LEU A 397 -17.05 23.73 30.64
C LEU A 397 -18.46 23.60 30.08
N ALA A 398 -18.92 22.38 29.80
CA ALA A 398 -20.29 22.09 29.40
C ALA A 398 -21.27 22.53 30.50
N THR A 399 -20.90 22.35 31.77
CA THR A 399 -21.67 22.84 32.92
C THR A 399 -21.65 24.37 33.02
N ALA A 400 -20.55 25.02 32.64
CA ALA A 400 -20.41 26.48 32.59
C ALA A 400 -21.01 27.12 31.31
N SER A 401 -21.28 26.32 30.26
CA SER A 401 -21.55 26.80 28.91
C SER A 401 -23.00 26.59 28.49
N GLN A 402 -23.87 27.50 28.95
CA GLN A 402 -25.03 27.89 28.14
C GLN A 402 -24.68 29.05 27.17
N LYS A 403 -23.42 29.51 27.14
CA LYS A 403 -22.98 30.71 26.39
C LYS A 403 -21.82 30.53 25.41
N ASN A 404 -21.20 29.35 25.28
CA ASN A 404 -20.04 29.22 24.38
C ASN A 404 -20.03 27.89 23.61
N LYS A 405 -20.89 27.81 22.59
CA LYS A 405 -21.06 26.63 21.72
C LYS A 405 -19.80 26.30 20.92
N GLU A 406 -19.09 27.33 20.45
CA GLU A 406 -17.87 27.16 19.62
C GLU A 406 -16.69 26.56 20.40
N PHE A 407 -16.60 26.82 21.70
CA PHE A 407 -15.55 26.23 22.54
C PHE A 407 -15.84 24.77 22.90
N GLY A 408 -17.12 24.41 23.08
CA GLY A 408 -17.54 23.02 23.22
C GLY A 408 -17.13 22.20 21.99
N GLU A 409 -17.43 22.70 20.78
CA GLU A 409 -17.05 22.04 19.52
C GLU A 409 -15.53 21.85 19.38
N LYS A 410 -14.72 22.83 19.79
CA LYS A 410 -13.25 22.69 19.78
C LYS A 410 -12.75 21.67 20.81
N MET A 411 -13.34 21.60 22.00
CA MET A 411 -13.00 20.57 22.98
C MET A 411 -13.47 19.19 22.55
N ASP A 412 -14.66 19.05 21.97
CA ASP A 412 -15.17 17.78 21.44
C ASP A 412 -14.23 17.22 20.38
N ASN A 413 -13.70 18.08 19.50
CA ASN A 413 -12.71 17.67 18.49
C ASN A 413 -11.38 17.21 19.14
N ALA A 414 -10.88 17.95 20.14
CA ALA A 414 -9.67 17.55 20.86
C ALA A 414 -9.86 16.23 21.64
N LEU A 415 -11.03 16.04 22.25
CA LEU A 415 -11.40 14.84 22.97
C LEU A 415 -11.49 13.61 22.05
N THR A 416 -12.12 13.80 20.89
CA THR A 416 -12.26 12.78 19.86
C THR A 416 -10.88 12.34 19.39
N PHE A 417 -10.02 13.30 19.06
CA PHE A 417 -8.65 13.04 18.65
C PHE A 417 -7.82 12.31 19.72
N LEU A 418 -7.85 12.75 20.98
CA LEU A 418 -7.14 12.07 22.08
C LEU A 418 -7.64 10.65 22.30
N THR A 419 -8.95 10.42 22.15
CA THR A 419 -9.56 9.09 22.26
C THR A 419 -9.09 8.16 21.14
N GLU A 420 -8.96 8.67 19.90
CA GLU A 420 -8.41 7.92 18.77
C GLU A 420 -6.94 7.54 19.02
N VAL A 421 -6.12 8.47 19.52
CA VAL A 421 -4.71 8.21 19.86
C VAL A 421 -4.58 7.13 20.93
N VAL A 422 -5.36 7.21 22.02
CA VAL A 422 -5.36 6.18 23.07
C VAL A 422 -5.81 4.81 22.52
N GLY A 423 -6.77 4.79 21.59
CA GLY A 423 -7.19 3.56 20.90
C GLY A 423 -6.05 2.93 20.11
N MET A 424 -5.33 3.72 19.32
CA MET A 424 -4.18 3.24 18.54
C MET A 424 -3.05 2.70 19.43
N LEU A 425 -2.78 3.36 20.56
CA LEU A 425 -1.75 2.90 21.49
C LEU A 425 -2.15 1.58 22.16
N ARG A 426 -3.41 1.41 22.57
CA ARG A 426 -3.91 0.16 23.17
C ARG A 426 -3.84 -1.01 22.19
N ASP A 427 -4.25 -0.80 20.94
CA ASP A 427 -4.24 -1.85 19.92
C ASP A 427 -2.79 -2.33 19.63
N ASN A 428 -1.79 -1.45 19.77
CA ASN A 428 -0.37 -1.82 19.68
C ASN A 428 0.14 -2.58 20.91
N GLU A 429 -0.32 -2.25 22.12
CA GLU A 429 0.01 -2.98 23.35
C GLU A 429 -0.52 -4.42 23.30
N GLU A 430 -1.79 -4.61 22.92
CA GLU A 430 -2.43 -5.93 22.78
C GLU A 430 -1.72 -6.80 21.73
N ASN A 431 -1.26 -6.22 20.62
CA ASN A 431 -0.48 -6.92 19.60
C ASN A 431 0.92 -7.35 20.10
N THR A 432 1.53 -6.54 20.97
CA THR A 432 2.86 -6.84 21.54
C THR A 432 2.75 -7.96 22.59
N GLU A 433 1.74 -7.93 23.46
CA GLU A 433 1.48 -9.00 24.44
C GLU A 433 1.13 -10.33 23.77
N ALA A 434 0.34 -10.30 22.70
CA ALA A 434 -0.01 -11.50 21.93
C ALA A 434 1.21 -12.16 21.26
N GLN A 435 2.22 -11.39 20.87
CA GLN A 435 3.47 -11.93 20.31
C GLN A 435 4.35 -12.58 21.38
N LEU A 436 4.44 -11.99 22.58
CA LEU A 436 5.24 -12.53 23.69
C LEU A 436 4.63 -13.80 24.32
N GLY A 437 3.31 -13.95 24.29
CA GLY A 437 2.63 -15.13 24.83
C GLY A 437 2.84 -16.42 24.02
N TYR A 438 3.21 -16.32 22.74
CA TYR A 438 3.34 -17.49 21.85
C TYR A 438 4.72 -18.19 21.91
N GLU A 439 5.76 -17.56 22.50
CA GLU A 439 7.12 -18.12 22.50
C GLU A 439 7.46 -19.02 23.70
N MET A 440 6.65 -19.07 24.76
CA MET A 440 7.04 -19.75 26.01
C MET A 440 6.48 -21.17 26.24
N ASP A 441 5.60 -21.71 25.39
CA ASP A 441 4.84 -22.93 25.71
C ASP A 441 5.18 -24.21 24.90
N ASN A 442 6.28 -24.25 24.14
CA ASN A 442 6.72 -25.49 23.49
C ASN A 442 7.95 -26.11 24.19
N PRO A 443 7.78 -27.09 25.09
CA PRO A 443 8.92 -27.85 25.60
C PRO A 443 9.51 -28.73 24.47
N PRO A 444 10.84 -28.90 24.42
CA PRO A 444 11.49 -29.69 23.38
C PRO A 444 11.13 -31.17 23.51
N MET A 445 10.64 -31.76 22.41
CA MET A 445 10.47 -33.21 22.27
C MET A 445 11.83 -33.87 22.08
N ASP A 446 12.24 -34.67 23.07
CA ASP A 446 13.36 -35.60 22.96
C ASP A 446 13.03 -36.73 21.97
N THR A 447 13.83 -36.88 20.93
CA THR A 447 13.81 -38.05 20.04
C THR A 447 15.00 -38.95 20.35
N ASP A 448 14.76 -39.96 21.19
CA ASP A 448 15.57 -41.17 21.26
C ASP A 448 14.99 -42.23 20.30
N SER A 449 15.83 -42.77 19.41
CA SER A 449 15.63 -44.12 18.89
C SER A 449 16.94 -44.72 18.40
N ASP A 450 17.54 -45.51 19.29
CA ASP A 450 18.14 -46.83 19.10
C ASP A 450 18.60 -47.28 17.69
N GLU A 451 19.92 -47.42 17.56
CA GLU A 451 20.56 -48.48 16.78
C GLU A 451 21.40 -49.34 17.75
N SER A 452 21.03 -50.61 17.98
CA SER A 452 22.01 -51.68 18.19
C SER A 452 21.45 -53.08 17.93
N GLU A 453 22.23 -53.79 17.13
CA GLU A 453 22.41 -55.22 16.87
C GLU A 453 21.83 -56.25 17.88
N ASN A 454 20.98 -57.16 17.38
CA ASN A 454 21.25 -58.61 17.24
C ASN A 454 20.08 -59.37 16.62
#